data_AF-H3B8B7-F1
#
_entry.id   AF-H3B8B7-F1
#
_cell.length_a   1.000
_cell.length_b   1.000
_cell.length_c   1.000
_cell.angle_alpha   90.00
_cell.angle_beta   90.00
_cell.angle_gamma   90.00
#
_symmetry.space_group_name_H-M   'P 1'
#
loop_
_entity.id
_entity.type
_entity.pdbx_description
1 polymer ?
#
loop_
_entity_poly.entity_id
_entity_poly.type
_entity_poly.pdbx_seq_one_letter_code
_entity_poly.pdbx_strand_id
1 'polypeptide(L)'
;VECVALKENTVTTENESRCFCYKSYEAVQVKYVWSTVQVKINSTGEFQILYQKEENCNDPETFADFVQCIVQEFIQFATAYNETTIAVNVNDVTCFQVEPVKLDTKYTVSVGKKLIDAKLVALFFGGVFLFFAAGIISRSVVFYYFAGVSLGILCFAVFLLLILKKFIPKTSTFLLLMCGGWSCSVFFIHYVRENINRILSDYKNYAFGYLLIWGFFSFICCYKHGPLTHDRSINLLTWTLQLIALFLMYCGLTIPHSTYAVIAIAVCSHGFRYGRNLMLYIYRRVKKCFMYKKPAIKLLTEDEYREQTETVTAKALEELRKHCAESCFSTWETVCRLQSPKRFAEFILGSSHLKLEEVSEHEEQYGIGGLFLEEQLFASERDGEPQQEEELLSSEHEEQFEA
;
A
#
# COMPACT_ATOMS: atom_id res chain seq x y z
N VAL A 1 53.28 9.01 5.71
CA VAL A 1 53.02 10.46 5.86
C VAL A 1 52.23 10.63 7.14
N GLU A 2 52.70 11.44 8.09
CA GLU A 2 51.89 11.76 9.28
C GLU A 2 50.76 12.70 8.88
N CYS A 3 49.51 12.26 9.04
CA CYS A 3 48.33 13.05 8.71
C CYS A 3 47.89 13.89 9.91
N VAL A 4 47.56 15.17 9.67
CA VAL A 4 47.09 16.09 10.71
C VAL A 4 45.62 15.81 10.99
N ALA A 5 45.28 15.57 12.27
CA ALA A 5 43.90 15.38 12.70
C ALA A 5 43.15 16.72 12.72
N LEU A 6 42.11 16.83 11.90
CA LEU A 6 41.24 18.01 11.85
C LEU A 6 40.27 18.02 13.03
N LYS A 7 40.16 19.17 13.71
CA LYS A 7 39.18 19.41 14.78
C LYS A 7 38.06 20.34 14.27
N GLU A 8 36.89 20.22 14.87
CA GLU A 8 35.74 21.08 14.55
C GLU A 8 36.05 22.55 14.94
N ASN A 9 35.64 23.50 14.09
CA ASN A 9 35.84 24.95 14.27
C ASN A 9 37.31 25.44 14.33
N THR A 10 38.29 24.57 14.08
CA THR A 10 39.69 24.99 13.92
C THR A 10 39.97 25.31 12.46
N VAL A 11 40.64 26.44 12.22
CA VAL A 11 41.16 26.82 10.91
C VAL A 11 42.65 26.54 10.88
N THR A 12 43.07 25.69 9.95
CA THR A 12 44.49 25.38 9.71
C THR A 12 44.91 26.03 8.40
N THR A 13 46.00 26.78 8.43
CA THR A 13 46.56 27.44 7.24
C THR A 13 47.90 26.81 6.93
N GLU A 14 48.06 26.34 5.70
CA GLU A 14 49.26 25.63 5.25
C GLU A 14 49.59 26.07 3.81
N ASN A 15 50.85 25.90 3.43
CA ASN A 15 51.35 26.28 2.10
C ASN A 15 51.94 25.08 1.32
N GLU A 16 52.23 23.97 2.02
CA GLU A 16 52.84 22.76 1.46
C GLU A 16 51.81 21.63 1.35
N SER A 17 52.12 20.59 0.58
CA SER A 17 51.24 19.42 0.47
C SER A 17 51.16 18.69 1.81
N ARG A 18 49.95 18.59 2.38
CA ARG A 18 49.72 17.90 3.66
C ARG A 18 48.51 16.98 3.60
N CYS A 19 48.61 15.90 4.36
CA CYS A 19 47.51 14.96 4.61
C CYS A 19 46.68 15.43 5.81
N PHE A 20 45.36 15.46 5.63
CA PHE A 20 44.39 15.77 6.67
C PHE A 20 43.44 14.59 6.88
N CYS A 21 43.20 14.24 8.14
CA CYS A 21 42.22 13.22 8.50
C CYS A 21 41.18 13.81 9.44
N TYR A 22 39.91 13.57 9.15
CA TYR A 22 38.82 13.88 10.06
C TYR A 22 38.27 12.58 10.65
N LYS A 23 38.17 12.54 11.98
CA LYS A 23 37.53 11.45 12.72
C LYS A 23 36.45 12.06 13.60
N SER A 24 35.20 11.66 13.38
CA SER A 24 34.11 12.04 14.25
C SER A 24 34.24 11.29 15.57
N TYR A 25 34.32 12.02 16.69
CA TYR A 25 34.46 11.45 18.04
C TYR A 25 33.15 11.42 18.85
N GLU A 26 32.05 11.96 18.31
CA GLU A 26 30.78 12.01 19.04
C GLU A 26 29.93 10.76 18.78
N ALA A 27 29.47 10.13 19.86
CA ALA A 27 28.50 9.05 19.80
C ALA A 27 27.26 9.51 19.03
N VAL A 28 26.77 8.67 18.11
CA VAL A 28 25.65 8.95 17.21
C VAL A 28 24.38 9.24 18.02
N GLN A 29 24.12 10.52 18.32
CA GLN A 29 22.87 10.97 18.92
C GLN A 29 21.85 11.32 17.84
N VAL A 30 20.56 11.04 18.10
CA VAL A 30 19.45 11.33 17.18
C VAL A 30 19.38 12.80 16.76
N LYS A 31 19.94 13.71 17.57
CA LYS A 31 20.05 15.14 17.26
C LYS A 31 20.91 15.46 16.02
N TYR A 32 21.78 14.53 15.61
CA TYR A 32 22.71 14.71 14.51
C TYR A 32 22.25 14.07 13.18
N VAL A 33 21.01 13.54 13.13
CA VAL A 33 20.43 12.87 11.95
C VAL A 33 20.40 13.74 10.69
N TRP A 34 20.26 15.06 10.85
CA TRP A 34 20.29 16.03 9.74
C TRP A 34 21.51 16.96 9.80
N SER A 35 22.54 16.55 10.55
CA SER A 35 23.78 17.30 10.61
C SER A 35 24.71 16.89 9.47
N THR A 36 25.38 17.88 8.88
CA THR A 36 26.41 17.66 7.86
C THR A 36 27.71 18.25 8.34
N VAL A 37 28.77 17.45 8.35
CA VAL A 37 30.13 17.95 8.53
C VAL A 37 30.66 18.33 7.17
N GLN A 38 30.99 19.61 7.00
CA GLN A 38 31.56 20.14 5.76
C GLN A 38 33.00 20.58 6.04
N VAL A 39 33.93 20.01 5.31
CA VAL A 39 35.31 20.51 5.28
C VAL A 39 35.42 21.50 4.14
N LYS A 40 35.60 22.78 4.48
CA LYS A 40 35.77 23.87 3.53
C LYS A 40 37.26 24.14 3.35
N ILE A 41 37.72 24.01 2.11
CA ILE A 41 39.09 24.31 1.72
C ILE A 41 39.04 25.56 0.83
N ASN A 42 39.66 26.64 1.27
CA ASN A 42 39.77 27.89 0.51
C ASN A 42 41.25 28.16 0.22
N SER A 43 41.60 28.30 -1.05
CA SER A 43 42.96 28.53 -1.52
C SER A 43 43.01 29.76 -2.40
N THR A 44 44.12 30.50 -2.33
CA THR A 44 44.36 31.65 -3.23
C THR A 44 44.71 31.22 -4.66
N GLY A 45 44.93 29.93 -4.90
CA GLY A 45 45.19 29.35 -6.21
C GLY A 45 44.68 27.92 -6.34
N GLU A 46 44.80 27.35 -7.54
CA GLU A 46 44.31 26.00 -7.83
C GLU A 46 45.01 24.94 -6.96
N PHE A 47 44.22 24.03 -6.40
CA PHE A 47 44.70 22.87 -5.65
C PHE A 47 44.00 21.60 -6.12
N GLN A 48 44.69 20.48 -5.91
CA GLN A 48 44.20 19.13 -6.17
C GLN A 48 43.99 18.41 -4.83
N ILE A 49 42.93 17.61 -4.76
CA ILE A 49 42.63 16.79 -3.59
C ILE A 49 42.88 15.34 -3.97
N LEU A 50 43.83 14.71 -3.30
CA LEU A 50 44.16 13.30 -3.44
C LEU A 50 43.55 12.54 -2.26
N TYR A 51 42.44 11.83 -2.49
CA TYR A 51 41.94 10.88 -1.50
C TYR A 51 42.93 9.72 -1.36
N GLN A 52 43.25 9.35 -0.12
CA GLN A 52 44.17 8.24 0.12
C GLN A 52 43.53 6.95 -0.43
N LYS A 53 44.27 6.25 -1.29
CA LYS A 53 43.82 5.02 -1.97
C LYS A 53 43.56 3.95 -0.91
N GLU A 54 42.34 3.43 -0.86
CA GLU A 54 42.04 2.22 -0.08
C GLU A 54 42.86 1.06 -0.70
N GLU A 55 43.53 0.28 0.15
CA GLU A 55 44.57 -0.70 -0.23
C GLU A 55 44.09 -1.76 -1.24
N ASN A 56 42.77 -1.90 -1.43
CA ASN A 56 42.11 -2.92 -2.25
C ASN A 56 41.96 -2.61 -3.75
N CYS A 57 42.37 -1.45 -4.26
CA CYS A 57 42.17 -1.14 -5.69
C CYS A 57 43.10 -1.93 -6.66
N ASN A 58 44.02 -2.75 -6.16
CA ASN A 58 44.82 -3.62 -7.02
C ASN A 58 44.09 -4.94 -7.36
N ASP A 59 43.20 -5.41 -6.48
CA ASP A 59 42.40 -6.63 -6.64
C ASP A 59 40.98 -6.41 -6.07
N PRO A 60 40.04 -5.83 -6.85
CA PRO A 60 38.69 -5.59 -6.37
C PRO A 60 37.89 -6.89 -6.26
N GLU A 61 37.50 -7.29 -5.06
CA GLU A 61 36.68 -8.49 -4.83
C GLU A 61 35.21 -8.30 -5.26
N THR A 62 34.71 -7.06 -5.24
CA THR A 62 33.32 -6.72 -5.55
C THR A 62 33.20 -5.73 -6.72
N PHE A 63 32.14 -5.83 -7.52
CA PHE A 63 31.85 -4.87 -8.59
C PHE A 63 31.68 -3.41 -8.07
N ALA A 64 31.23 -3.25 -6.83
CA ALA A 64 31.14 -1.95 -6.18
C ALA A 64 32.52 -1.30 -5.97
N ASP A 65 33.51 -2.08 -5.53
CA ASP A 65 34.89 -1.63 -5.29
C ASP A 65 35.56 -1.21 -6.62
N PHE A 66 35.31 -1.97 -7.69
CA PHE A 66 35.77 -1.63 -9.03
C PHE A 66 35.19 -0.29 -9.53
N VAL A 67 33.89 -0.07 -9.36
CA VAL A 67 33.25 1.20 -9.74
C VAL A 67 33.78 2.36 -8.89
N GLN A 68 34.00 2.14 -7.59
CA GLN A 68 34.55 3.13 -6.69
C GLN A 68 35.98 3.54 -7.09
N CYS A 69 36.85 2.59 -7.46
CA CYS A 69 38.20 2.89 -7.94
C CYS A 69 38.19 3.70 -9.25
N ILE A 70 37.33 3.35 -10.22
CA ILE A 70 37.21 4.12 -11.49
C ILE A 70 36.72 5.54 -11.23
N VAL A 71 35.71 5.70 -10.37
CA VAL A 71 35.18 7.01 -10.00
C VAL A 71 36.27 7.84 -9.30
N GLN A 72 37.08 7.22 -8.45
CA GLN A 72 38.17 7.90 -7.74
C GLN A 72 39.28 8.35 -8.68
N GLU A 73 39.66 7.56 -9.68
CA GLU A 73 40.61 7.98 -10.73
C GLU A 73 40.04 9.11 -11.60
N PHE A 74 38.77 9.02 -11.97
CA PHE A 74 38.12 10.06 -12.78
C PHE A 74 38.00 11.39 -12.02
N ILE A 75 37.71 11.35 -10.72
CA ILE A 75 37.65 12.53 -9.85
C ILE A 75 39.05 13.16 -9.68
N GLN A 76 40.10 12.35 -9.54
CA GLN A 76 41.48 12.84 -9.42
C GLN A 76 41.96 13.51 -10.71
N PHE A 77 41.61 12.98 -11.88
CA PHE A 77 42.06 13.52 -13.17
C PHE A 77 41.32 14.80 -13.59
N ALA A 78 40.06 14.97 -13.19
CA ALA A 78 39.17 15.92 -13.84
C ALA A 78 39.14 17.34 -13.26
N THR A 79 39.79 17.64 -12.11
CA THR A 79 39.43 18.87 -11.39
C THR A 79 40.57 19.53 -10.61
N ALA A 80 40.97 20.71 -11.10
CA ALA A 80 41.61 21.75 -10.31
C ALA A 80 40.51 22.66 -9.73
N TYR A 81 40.53 22.90 -8.41
CA TYR A 81 39.50 23.69 -7.74
C TYR A 81 40.09 24.96 -7.11
N ASN A 82 39.30 26.04 -7.09
CA ASN A 82 39.62 27.27 -6.35
C ASN A 82 39.04 27.24 -4.92
N GLU A 83 37.86 26.64 -4.76
CA GLU A 83 37.20 26.42 -3.48
C GLU A 83 36.47 25.07 -3.53
N THR A 84 36.54 24.28 -2.46
CA THR A 84 35.79 23.03 -2.35
C THR A 84 35.18 22.86 -0.98
N THR A 85 34.00 22.22 -0.97
CA THR A 85 33.32 21.79 0.24
C THR A 85 33.13 20.29 0.17
N ILE A 86 33.87 19.55 0.99
CA ILE A 86 33.77 18.10 1.06
C ILE A 86 32.78 17.76 2.18
N ALA A 87 31.71 17.04 1.84
CA ALA A 87 30.82 16.47 2.84
C ALA A 87 31.44 15.18 3.36
N VAL A 88 31.73 15.11 4.66
CA VAL A 88 32.36 13.95 5.30
C VAL A 88 31.29 13.06 5.92
N ASN A 89 31.38 11.76 5.67
CA ASN A 89 30.53 10.78 6.34
C ASN A 89 30.91 10.70 7.82
N VAL A 90 29.91 10.72 8.72
CA VAL A 90 30.13 10.82 10.17
C VAL A 90 30.70 9.51 10.75
N ASN A 91 30.53 8.39 10.07
CA ASN A 91 30.91 7.06 10.58
C ASN A 91 32.33 6.61 10.21
N ASP A 92 32.92 7.17 9.15
CA ASP A 92 34.19 6.70 8.60
C ASP A 92 35.31 7.72 8.82
N VAL A 93 36.54 7.24 8.93
CA VAL A 93 37.72 8.12 8.95
C VAL A 93 38.03 8.50 7.52
N THR A 94 37.70 9.73 7.13
CA THR A 94 38.05 10.24 5.81
C THR A 94 39.38 10.98 5.89
N CYS A 95 40.38 10.47 5.17
CA CYS A 95 41.68 11.10 5.00
C CYS A 95 41.84 11.56 3.55
N PHE A 96 42.29 12.80 3.37
CA PHE A 96 42.57 13.37 2.07
C PHE A 96 43.84 14.22 2.14
N GLN A 97 44.60 14.20 1.05
CA GLN A 97 45.80 15.01 0.88
C GLN A 97 45.47 16.18 -0.03
N VAL A 98 45.92 17.37 0.37
CA VAL A 98 45.75 18.60 -0.41
C VAL A 98 47.09 18.96 -1.02
N GLU A 99 47.14 19.05 -2.35
CA GLU A 99 48.34 19.42 -3.09
C GLU A 99 48.11 20.70 -3.89
N PRO A 100 48.82 21.80 -3.58
CA PRO A 100 48.71 23.05 -4.34
C PRO A 100 49.39 22.90 -5.72
N VAL A 101 48.74 23.41 -6.79
CA VAL A 101 49.27 23.35 -8.17
C VAL A 101 50.47 24.28 -8.37
N LYS A 102 50.59 25.34 -7.57
CA LYS A 102 51.74 26.27 -7.55
C LYS A 102 52.40 26.24 -6.19
N LEU A 103 53.74 26.13 -6.18
CA LEU A 103 54.54 26.32 -4.95
C LEU A 103 54.26 27.72 -4.37
N ASP A 104 54.06 27.80 -3.06
CA ASP A 104 53.68 28.98 -2.25
C ASP A 104 52.22 29.46 -2.25
N THR A 105 51.24 28.70 -2.78
CA THR A 105 49.84 29.10 -2.59
C THR A 105 49.33 28.69 -1.20
N LYS A 106 48.90 29.69 -0.43
CA LYS A 106 48.31 29.46 0.89
C LYS A 106 46.90 28.89 0.74
N TYR A 107 46.64 27.80 1.45
CA TYR A 107 45.30 27.24 1.58
C TYR A 107 44.88 27.18 3.04
N THR A 108 43.58 27.32 3.25
CA THR A 108 42.94 27.28 4.56
C THR A 108 41.97 26.12 4.59
N VAL A 109 42.13 25.24 5.57
CA VAL A 109 41.23 24.10 5.81
C VAL A 109 40.44 24.40 7.07
N SER A 110 39.11 24.45 6.95
CA SER A 110 38.20 24.69 8.06
C SER A 110 37.12 23.61 8.10
N VAL A 111 36.87 23.06 9.29
CA VAL A 111 35.79 22.08 9.51
C VAL A 111 34.59 22.80 10.10
N GLY A 112 33.54 22.94 9.29
CA GLY A 112 32.25 23.49 9.72
C GLY A 112 31.22 22.39 9.94
N LYS A 113 30.66 22.32 11.14
CA LYS A 113 29.51 21.44 11.44
C LYS A 113 28.22 22.22 11.31
N LYS A 114 27.39 21.85 10.34
CA LYS A 114 26.03 22.39 10.22
C LYS A 114 25.09 21.45 10.97
N LEU A 115 24.54 21.90 12.09
CA LEU A 115 23.67 21.08 12.95
C LEU A 115 22.37 20.65 12.25
N ILE A 116 21.81 21.54 11.41
CA ILE A 116 20.60 21.28 10.63
C ILE A 116 20.84 21.74 9.20
N ASP A 117 20.97 20.79 8.26
CA ASP A 117 20.94 21.12 6.85
C ASP A 117 19.50 21.14 6.32
N ALA A 118 18.96 22.35 6.09
CA ALA A 118 17.61 22.55 5.58
C ALA A 118 17.32 21.76 4.30
N LYS A 119 18.34 21.50 3.45
CA LYS A 119 18.19 20.71 2.24
C LYS A 119 17.88 19.24 2.54
N LEU A 120 18.61 18.64 3.49
CA LEU A 120 18.39 17.25 3.91
C LEU A 120 17.03 17.09 4.60
N VAL A 121 16.67 18.05 5.45
CA VAL A 121 15.36 18.12 6.10
C VAL A 121 14.25 18.20 5.06
N ALA A 122 14.37 19.09 4.07
CA ALA A 122 13.39 19.23 3.00
C ALA A 122 13.27 17.96 2.14
N LEU A 123 14.39 17.31 1.82
CA LEU A 123 14.40 16.02 1.11
C LEU A 123 13.69 14.93 1.91
N PHE A 124 13.96 14.83 3.20
CA PHE A 124 13.35 13.84 4.09
C PHE A 124 11.84 14.03 4.20
N PHE A 125 11.38 15.22 4.60
CA PHE A 125 9.95 15.50 4.74
C PHE A 125 9.22 15.48 3.40
N GLY A 126 9.88 15.93 2.33
CA GLY A 126 9.36 15.80 0.97
C GLY A 126 9.16 14.34 0.56
N GLY A 127 10.12 13.47 0.86
CA GLY A 127 10.01 12.03 0.65
C GLY A 127 8.88 11.40 1.48
N VAL A 128 8.78 11.72 2.77
CA VAL A 128 7.70 11.24 3.64
C VAL A 128 6.33 11.66 3.09
N PHE A 129 6.16 12.94 2.74
CA PHE A 129 4.93 13.45 2.16
C PHE A 129 4.59 12.73 0.85
N LEU A 130 5.55 12.58 -0.05
CA LEU A 130 5.38 11.90 -1.33
C LEU A 130 4.96 10.44 -1.14
N PHE A 131 5.54 9.73 -0.17
CA PHE A 131 5.22 8.33 0.12
C PHE A 131 3.76 8.14 0.54
N PHE A 132 3.25 8.99 1.43
CA PHE A 132 1.87 8.91 1.90
C PHE A 132 0.86 9.44 0.87
N ALA A 133 1.22 10.51 0.16
CA ALA A 133 0.37 11.13 -0.85
C ALA A 133 0.41 10.42 -2.22
N ALA A 134 1.33 9.46 -2.43
CA ALA A 134 1.55 8.79 -3.73
C ALA A 134 0.25 8.29 -4.37
N GLY A 135 -0.66 7.69 -3.61
CA GLY A 135 -1.94 7.18 -4.12
C GLY A 135 -2.97 8.25 -4.49
N ILE A 136 -2.91 9.43 -3.85
CA ILE A 136 -3.77 10.58 -4.17
C ILE A 136 -3.20 11.29 -5.40
N ILE A 137 -1.89 11.49 -5.41
CA ILE A 137 -1.14 12.16 -6.47
C ILE A 137 -1.22 11.36 -7.77
N SER A 138 -1.05 10.04 -7.73
CA SER A 138 -1.10 9.19 -8.93
C SER A 138 -2.45 9.18 -9.64
N ARG A 139 -3.55 9.42 -8.89
CA ARG A 139 -4.92 9.51 -9.42
C ARG A 139 -5.29 10.92 -9.90
N SER A 140 -4.46 11.92 -9.59
CA SER A 140 -4.71 13.30 -10.01
C SER A 140 -4.39 13.48 -11.48
N VAL A 141 -5.38 13.91 -12.24
CA VAL A 141 -5.24 14.27 -13.66
C VAL A 141 -4.25 15.42 -13.84
N VAL A 142 -4.23 16.38 -12.90
CA VAL A 142 -3.31 17.53 -12.92
C VAL A 142 -1.86 17.06 -12.79
N PHE A 143 -1.61 16.10 -11.90
CA PHE A 143 -0.27 15.56 -11.70
C PHE A 143 0.24 14.84 -12.97
N TYR A 144 -0.62 14.09 -13.65
CA TYR A 144 -0.25 13.41 -14.89
C TYR A 144 0.26 14.40 -15.96
N TYR A 145 -0.48 15.47 -16.20
CA TYR A 145 -0.06 16.49 -17.18
C TYR A 145 1.19 17.24 -16.74
N PHE A 146 1.29 17.60 -15.45
CA PHE A 146 2.47 18.29 -14.93
C PHE A 146 3.74 17.42 -15.02
N ALA A 147 3.65 16.17 -14.56
CA ALA A 147 4.75 15.21 -14.61
C ALA A 147 5.15 14.93 -16.06
N GLY A 148 4.17 14.71 -16.95
CA GLY A 148 4.40 14.50 -18.38
C GLY A 148 5.10 15.67 -19.06
N VAL A 149 4.65 16.90 -18.80
CA VAL A 149 5.27 18.12 -19.34
C VAL A 149 6.69 18.32 -18.80
N SER A 150 6.90 18.14 -17.50
CA SER A 150 8.23 18.29 -16.88
C SER A 150 9.23 17.27 -17.41
N LEU A 151 8.80 16.02 -17.60
CA LEU A 151 9.60 14.96 -18.20
C LEU A 151 9.89 15.25 -19.68
N GLY A 152 8.92 15.77 -20.42
CA GLY A 152 9.11 16.13 -21.83
C GLY A 152 10.12 17.26 -22.05
N ILE A 153 10.15 18.25 -21.15
CA ILE A 153 11.14 19.33 -21.17
C ILE A 153 12.54 18.78 -20.87
N LEU A 154 12.69 17.95 -19.84
CA LEU A 154 13.99 17.41 -19.44
C LEU A 154 14.55 16.37 -20.42
N CYS A 155 13.67 15.54 -20.99
CA CYS A 155 14.05 14.42 -21.84
C CYS A 155 13.88 14.71 -23.34
N PHE A 156 13.81 15.99 -23.76
CA PHE A 156 13.68 16.33 -25.17
C PHE A 156 14.74 15.65 -26.05
N ALA A 157 15.99 15.60 -25.58
CA ALA A 157 17.08 14.91 -26.28
C ALA A 157 16.77 13.42 -26.50
N VAL A 158 16.24 12.72 -25.49
CA VAL A 158 15.82 11.32 -25.59
C VAL A 158 14.65 11.15 -26.56
N PHE A 159 13.66 12.06 -26.52
CA PHE A 159 12.55 12.05 -27.47
C PHE A 159 13.03 12.21 -28.92
N LEU A 160 14.00 13.11 -29.16
CA LEU A 160 14.60 13.30 -30.48
C LEU A 160 15.33 12.03 -30.94
N LEU A 161 16.06 11.34 -30.05
CA LEU A 161 16.68 10.04 -30.35
C LEU A 161 15.65 8.94 -30.67
N LEU A 162 14.51 8.92 -29.97
CA LEU A 162 13.43 7.97 -30.24
C LEU A 162 12.72 8.25 -31.59
N ILE A 163 12.61 9.51 -31.99
CA ILE A 163 12.11 9.88 -33.33
C ILE A 163 13.14 9.43 -34.39
N LEU A 164 14.43 9.65 -34.16
CA LEU A 164 15.50 9.21 -35.05
C LEU A 164 15.56 7.68 -35.18
N LYS A 165 15.16 6.91 -34.16
CA LYS A 165 15.00 5.45 -34.25
C LYS A 165 14.11 5.05 -35.42
N LYS A 166 13.03 5.80 -35.67
CA LYS A 166 12.11 5.52 -36.79
C LYS A 166 12.82 5.58 -38.16
N PHE A 167 13.93 6.32 -38.25
CA PHE A 167 14.73 6.48 -39.46
C PHE A 167 15.95 5.56 -39.52
N ILE A 168 16.31 4.89 -38.42
CA ILE A 168 17.50 4.02 -38.34
C ILE A 168 17.05 2.56 -38.16
N PRO A 169 17.04 1.75 -39.23
CA PRO A 169 16.49 0.39 -39.19
C PRO A 169 17.36 -0.64 -38.43
N LYS A 170 18.61 -0.29 -38.08
CA LYS A 170 19.54 -1.22 -37.40
C LYS A 170 19.48 -1.08 -35.88
N THR A 171 19.06 -2.15 -35.20
CA THR A 171 18.93 -2.22 -33.73
C THR A 171 20.26 -2.02 -32.99
N SER A 172 21.38 -2.41 -33.59
CA SER A 172 22.72 -2.29 -32.98
C SER A 172 23.20 -0.83 -32.87
N THR A 173 23.06 -0.04 -33.93
CA THR A 173 23.42 1.39 -33.91
C THR A 173 22.47 2.20 -33.02
N PHE A 174 21.22 1.78 -32.90
CA PHE A 174 20.27 2.37 -31.95
C PHE A 174 20.67 2.16 -30.48
N LEU A 175 21.19 0.99 -30.13
CA LEU A 175 21.64 0.70 -28.77
C LEU A 175 22.87 1.55 -28.39
N LEU A 176 23.83 1.69 -29.30
CA LEU A 176 24.98 2.59 -29.13
C LEU A 176 24.54 4.05 -28.96
N LEU A 177 23.57 4.50 -29.77
CA LEU A 177 23.01 5.84 -29.71
C LEU A 177 22.26 6.10 -28.38
N MET A 178 21.53 5.11 -27.87
CA MET A 178 20.85 5.21 -26.57
C MET A 178 21.85 5.33 -25.42
N CYS A 179 22.96 4.57 -25.47
CA CYS A 179 24.04 4.67 -24.49
C CYS A 179 24.68 6.06 -24.49
N GLY A 180 25.00 6.60 -25.69
CA GLY A 180 25.50 7.97 -25.82
C GLY A 180 24.49 9.03 -25.38
N GLY A 181 23.21 8.83 -25.66
CA GLY A 181 22.12 9.73 -25.28
C GLY A 181 21.92 9.86 -23.78
N TRP A 182 22.08 8.75 -23.04
CA TRP A 182 22.06 8.75 -21.58
C TRP A 182 23.19 9.63 -21.01
N SER A 183 24.43 9.41 -21.47
CA SER A 183 25.59 10.19 -21.02
C SER A 183 25.47 11.68 -21.36
N CYS A 184 25.01 12.02 -22.57
CA CYS A 184 24.73 13.40 -22.96
C CYS A 184 23.65 14.05 -22.09
N SER A 185 22.60 13.30 -21.71
CA SER A 185 21.52 13.80 -20.85
C SER A 185 22.04 14.08 -19.43
N VAL A 186 22.84 13.18 -18.87
CA VAL A 186 23.47 13.36 -17.56
C VAL A 186 24.41 14.57 -17.57
N PHE A 187 25.24 14.70 -18.61
CA PHE A 187 26.13 15.86 -18.79
C PHE A 187 25.35 17.17 -18.91
N PHE A 188 24.26 17.18 -19.69
CA PHE A 188 23.40 18.36 -19.81
C PHE A 188 22.78 18.76 -18.47
N ILE A 189 22.26 17.81 -17.70
CA ILE A 189 21.71 18.07 -16.36
C ILE A 189 22.80 18.64 -15.43
N HIS A 190 24.00 18.07 -15.46
CA HIS A 190 25.13 18.56 -14.68
C HIS A 190 25.50 20.01 -15.06
N TYR A 191 25.63 20.28 -16.36
CA TYR A 191 25.92 21.61 -16.89
C TYR A 191 24.85 22.65 -16.49
N VAL A 192 23.58 22.31 -16.63
CA VAL A 192 22.45 23.18 -16.26
C VAL A 192 22.43 23.44 -14.75
N ARG A 193 22.68 22.41 -13.93
CA ARG A 193 22.72 22.56 -12.46
C ARG A 193 23.80 23.53 -12.02
N GLU A 194 25.01 23.39 -12.56
CA GLU A 194 26.15 24.23 -12.20
C GLU A 194 25.95 25.68 -12.64
N ASN A 195 25.33 25.88 -13.82
CA ASN A 195 25.18 27.20 -14.42
C ASN A 195 23.78 27.79 -14.26
N ILE A 196 22.92 27.26 -13.38
CA ILE A 196 21.49 27.62 -13.36
C ILE A 196 21.26 29.11 -13.11
N ASN A 197 22.02 29.71 -12.19
CA ASN A 197 21.91 31.14 -11.86
C ASN A 197 22.38 32.02 -13.03
N ARG A 198 23.39 31.57 -13.77
CA ARG A 198 23.91 32.26 -14.95
C ARG A 198 22.92 32.19 -16.11
N ILE A 199 22.39 30.99 -16.39
CA ILE A 199 21.37 30.76 -17.43
C ILE A 199 20.11 31.58 -17.13
N LEU A 200 19.64 31.54 -15.88
CA LEU A 200 18.46 32.28 -15.45
C LEU A 200 18.70 33.78 -15.28
N SER A 201 19.93 34.28 -15.31
CA SER A 201 20.19 35.73 -15.22
C SER A 201 20.44 36.34 -16.60
N ASP A 202 21.36 35.74 -17.36
CA ASP A 202 21.87 36.29 -18.61
C ASP A 202 21.00 35.89 -19.81
N TYR A 203 20.36 34.71 -19.76
CA TYR A 203 19.61 34.12 -20.88
C TYR A 203 18.12 33.91 -20.58
N LYS A 204 17.54 34.72 -19.68
CA LYS A 204 16.11 34.63 -19.25
C LYS A 204 15.13 34.41 -20.39
N ASN A 205 15.23 35.21 -21.45
CA ASN A 205 14.31 35.16 -22.58
C ASN A 205 14.41 33.86 -23.37
N TYR A 206 15.64 33.34 -23.55
CA TYR A 206 15.88 32.07 -24.24
C TYR A 206 15.43 30.88 -23.39
N ALA A 207 15.70 30.92 -22.08
CA ALA A 207 15.24 29.90 -21.15
C ALA A 207 13.71 29.84 -21.11
N PHE A 208 13.04 30.99 -21.05
CA PHE A 208 11.58 31.07 -21.10
C PHE A 208 11.02 30.58 -22.44
N GLY A 209 11.63 30.98 -23.56
CA GLY A 209 11.25 30.50 -24.89
C GLY A 209 11.37 28.97 -25.03
N TYR A 210 12.45 28.38 -24.51
CA TYR A 210 12.63 26.93 -24.47
C TYR A 210 11.53 26.25 -23.66
N LEU A 211 11.24 26.74 -22.45
CA LEU A 211 10.19 26.18 -21.59
C LEU A 211 8.80 26.26 -22.25
N LEU A 212 8.49 27.37 -22.94
CA LEU A 212 7.22 27.50 -23.64
C LEU A 212 7.10 26.56 -24.83
N ILE A 213 8.11 26.51 -25.72
CA ILE A 213 8.04 25.71 -26.96
C ILE A 213 7.98 24.21 -26.61
N TRP A 214 8.94 23.74 -25.81
CA TRP A 214 9.01 22.31 -25.45
C TRP A 214 7.91 21.90 -24.46
N GLY A 215 7.53 22.81 -23.55
CA GLY A 215 6.38 22.60 -22.68
C GLY A 215 5.08 22.46 -23.46
N PHE A 216 4.85 23.30 -24.47
CA PHE A 216 3.67 23.23 -25.33
C PHE A 216 3.64 21.94 -26.18
N PHE A 217 4.77 21.57 -26.79
CA PHE A 217 4.86 20.33 -27.55
C PHE A 217 4.63 19.10 -26.67
N SER A 218 5.23 19.06 -25.48
CA SER A 218 5.01 17.99 -24.53
C SER A 218 3.56 17.95 -24.04
N PHE A 219 2.94 19.10 -23.78
CA PHE A 219 1.52 19.19 -23.41
C PHE A 219 0.61 18.62 -24.49
N ILE A 220 0.83 18.93 -25.78
CA ILE A 220 0.06 18.36 -26.89
C ILE A 220 0.20 16.83 -26.92
N CYS A 221 1.41 16.31 -26.78
CA CYS A 221 1.67 14.87 -26.77
C CYS A 221 0.96 14.17 -25.59
N CYS A 222 1.03 14.75 -24.39
CA CYS A 222 0.34 14.23 -23.20
C CYS A 222 -1.18 14.35 -23.31
N TYR A 223 -1.69 15.44 -23.88
CA TYR A 223 -3.12 15.63 -24.13
C TYR A 223 -3.67 14.60 -25.11
N LYS A 224 -2.92 14.32 -26.19
CA LYS A 224 -3.30 13.33 -27.20
C LYS A 224 -3.29 11.89 -26.66
N HIS A 225 -2.34 11.53 -25.80
CA HIS A 225 -2.31 10.20 -25.18
C HIS A 225 -3.42 10.01 -24.13
N GLY A 226 -3.89 11.11 -23.54
CA GLY A 226 -4.89 11.07 -22.47
C GLY A 226 -4.32 10.63 -21.12
N PRO A 227 -5.06 10.83 -20.02
CA PRO A 227 -4.66 10.39 -18.68
C PRO A 227 -4.75 8.87 -18.54
N LEU A 228 -3.96 8.33 -17.60
CA LEU A 228 -3.91 6.90 -17.28
C LEU A 228 -5.28 6.44 -16.74
N THR A 229 -6.03 5.68 -17.53
CA THR A 229 -7.35 5.14 -17.14
C THR A 229 -7.28 3.73 -16.55
N HIS A 230 -6.26 2.94 -16.90
CA HIS A 230 -6.12 1.58 -16.41
C HIS A 230 -5.60 1.53 -14.98
N ASP A 231 -6.27 0.80 -14.09
CA ASP A 231 -5.83 0.63 -12.69
C ASP A 231 -4.40 0.09 -12.57
N ARG A 232 -3.98 -0.78 -13.49
CA ARG A 232 -2.62 -1.32 -13.53
C ARG A 232 -1.57 -0.21 -13.69
N SER A 233 -1.82 0.77 -14.55
CA SER A 233 -0.84 1.83 -14.83
C SER A 233 -0.83 2.90 -13.73
N ILE A 234 -1.99 3.18 -13.13
CA ILE A 234 -2.10 4.02 -11.91
C ILE A 234 -1.35 3.37 -10.75
N ASN A 235 -1.51 2.05 -10.57
CA ASN A 235 -0.76 1.32 -9.56
C ASN A 235 0.73 1.42 -9.84
N LEU A 236 1.19 1.12 -11.07
CA LEU A 236 2.61 1.23 -11.44
C LEU A 236 3.19 2.63 -11.14
N LEU A 237 2.46 3.69 -11.47
CA LEU A 237 2.84 5.07 -11.14
C LEU A 237 2.91 5.30 -9.62
N THR A 238 2.01 4.70 -8.85
CA THR A 238 2.03 4.77 -7.39
C THR A 238 3.28 4.08 -6.83
N TRP A 239 3.64 2.89 -7.34
CA TRP A 239 4.85 2.16 -6.94
C TRP A 239 6.12 2.96 -7.29
N THR A 240 6.19 3.57 -8.47
CA THR A 240 7.36 4.38 -8.85
C THR A 240 7.49 5.63 -7.99
N LEU A 241 6.39 6.33 -7.69
CA LEU A 241 6.40 7.47 -6.78
C LEU A 241 6.82 7.08 -5.36
N GLN A 242 6.37 5.91 -4.88
CA GLN A 242 6.79 5.37 -3.59
C GLN A 242 8.28 5.01 -3.58
N LEU A 243 8.81 4.40 -4.64
CA LEU A 243 10.24 4.10 -4.77
C LEU A 243 11.07 5.39 -4.75
N ILE A 244 10.66 6.40 -5.53
CA ILE A 244 11.30 7.71 -5.55
C ILE A 244 11.26 8.36 -4.15
N ALA A 245 10.13 8.23 -3.44
CA ALA A 245 9.99 8.72 -2.07
C ALA A 245 10.95 8.01 -1.09
N LEU A 246 11.10 6.69 -1.19
CA LEU A 246 12.07 5.92 -0.41
C LEU A 246 13.51 6.38 -0.71
N PHE A 247 13.84 6.62 -1.98
CA PHE A 247 15.14 7.14 -2.39
C PHE A 247 15.41 8.54 -1.85
N LEU A 248 14.41 9.45 -1.91
CA LEU A 248 14.50 10.79 -1.32
C LEU A 248 14.73 10.74 0.19
N MET A 249 14.01 9.85 0.90
CA MET A 249 14.22 9.62 2.33
C MET A 249 15.63 9.06 2.62
N TYR A 250 16.14 8.17 1.76
CA TYR A 250 17.51 7.66 1.86
C TYR A 250 18.55 8.77 1.73
N CYS A 251 18.42 9.64 0.72
CA CYS A 251 19.32 10.78 0.54
C CYS A 251 19.14 11.88 1.60
N GLY A 252 18.01 11.92 2.31
CA GLY A 252 17.71 12.92 3.34
C GLY A 252 18.28 12.60 4.72
N LEU A 253 18.80 11.39 4.94
CA LEU A 253 19.31 10.93 6.23
C LEU A 253 20.80 10.57 6.11
N THR A 254 21.63 11.09 7.01
CA THR A 254 23.08 10.86 6.98
C THR A 254 23.50 9.56 7.67
N ILE A 255 22.67 9.02 8.56
CA ILE A 255 22.98 7.85 9.39
C ILE A 255 22.36 6.59 8.79
N PRO A 256 23.16 5.59 8.37
CA PRO A 256 22.65 4.41 7.65
C PRO A 256 21.62 3.61 8.47
N HIS A 257 21.87 3.37 9.76
CA HIS A 257 20.95 2.62 10.63
C HIS A 257 19.58 3.30 10.78
N SER A 258 19.56 4.63 10.93
CA SER A 258 18.31 5.39 11.02
C SER A 258 17.54 5.33 9.70
N THR A 259 18.25 5.36 8.57
CA THR A 259 17.65 5.27 7.24
C THR A 259 16.93 3.95 7.03
N TYR A 260 17.56 2.82 7.35
CA TYR A 260 16.92 1.50 7.23
C TYR A 260 15.71 1.37 8.16
N ALA A 261 15.79 1.87 9.40
CA ALA A 261 14.68 1.84 10.34
C ALA A 261 13.46 2.63 9.84
N VAL A 262 13.68 3.85 9.31
CA VAL A 262 12.60 4.68 8.77
C VAL A 262 11.99 4.06 7.51
N ILE A 263 12.81 3.51 6.62
CA ILE A 263 12.32 2.78 5.43
C ILE A 263 11.49 1.57 5.84
N ALA A 264 11.97 0.78 6.81
CA ALA A 264 11.23 -0.37 7.33
C ALA A 264 9.87 0.04 7.92
N ILE A 265 9.83 1.09 8.74
CA ILE A 265 8.59 1.64 9.29
C ILE A 265 7.64 2.10 8.17
N ALA A 266 8.15 2.80 7.16
CA ALA A 266 7.35 3.26 6.02
C ALA A 266 6.73 2.08 5.26
N VAL A 267 7.51 1.05 4.94
CA VAL A 267 7.05 -0.17 4.26
C VAL A 267 6.05 -0.94 5.13
N CYS A 268 6.34 -1.12 6.42
CA CYS A 268 5.44 -1.75 7.38
C CYS A 268 4.10 -1.00 7.49
N SER A 269 4.11 0.34 7.49
CA SER A 269 2.90 1.16 7.54
C SER A 269 2.03 1.00 6.29
N HIS A 270 2.65 0.78 5.13
CA HIS A 270 1.95 0.51 3.88
C HIS A 270 1.40 -0.93 3.88
N GLY A 271 2.20 -1.91 4.27
CA GLY A 271 1.77 -3.31 4.43
C GLY A 271 0.63 -3.48 5.43
N PHE A 272 0.68 -2.76 6.56
CA PHE A 272 -0.36 -2.79 7.58
C PHE A 272 -1.70 -2.24 7.06
N ARG A 273 -1.70 -1.20 6.22
CA ARG A 273 -2.95 -0.69 5.61
C ARG A 273 -3.64 -1.74 4.75
N TYR A 274 -2.88 -2.54 4.00
CA TYR A 274 -3.40 -3.65 3.21
C TYR A 274 -3.82 -4.84 4.10
N GLY A 275 -2.96 -5.21 5.06
CA GLY A 275 -3.20 -6.30 6.01
C GLY A 275 -4.37 -6.05 6.96
N ARG A 276 -4.69 -4.79 7.29
CA ARG A 276 -5.85 -4.43 8.13
C ARG A 276 -7.16 -4.90 7.53
N ASN A 277 -7.33 -4.82 6.21
CA ASN A 277 -8.56 -5.27 5.55
C ASN A 277 -8.70 -6.80 5.64
N LEU A 278 -7.58 -7.53 5.47
CA LEU A 278 -7.53 -8.98 5.64
C LEU A 278 -7.81 -9.39 7.09
N MET A 279 -7.22 -8.68 8.07
CA MET A 279 -7.42 -8.95 9.49
C MET A 279 -8.87 -8.67 9.91
N LEU A 280 -9.47 -7.57 9.43
CA LEU A 280 -10.89 -7.28 9.65
C LEU A 280 -11.81 -8.31 9.00
N TYR A 281 -11.45 -8.81 7.82
CA TYR A 281 -12.17 -9.89 7.14
C TYR A 281 -12.13 -11.19 7.98
N ILE A 282 -10.95 -11.60 8.42
CA ILE A 282 -10.76 -12.80 9.26
C ILE A 282 -11.50 -12.63 10.60
N TYR A 283 -11.37 -11.48 11.26
CA TYR A 283 -12.08 -11.18 12.50
C TYR A 283 -13.60 -11.27 12.35
N ARG A 284 -14.16 -10.70 11.26
CA ARG A 284 -15.60 -10.81 10.97
C ARG A 284 -16.01 -12.27 10.73
N ARG A 285 -15.19 -13.06 10.06
CA ARG A 285 -15.45 -14.48 9.80
C ARG A 285 -15.43 -15.30 11.09
N VAL A 286 -14.42 -15.10 11.94
CA VAL A 286 -14.31 -15.75 13.25
C VAL A 286 -15.46 -15.35 14.17
N LYS A 287 -15.80 -14.05 14.23
CA LYS A 287 -16.94 -13.56 15.01
C LYS A 287 -18.26 -14.19 14.55
N LYS A 288 -18.47 -14.33 13.24
CA LYS A 288 -19.64 -15.04 12.69
C LYS A 288 -19.64 -16.50 13.13
N CYS A 289 -18.54 -17.24 12.97
CA CYS A 289 -18.45 -18.63 13.44
C CYS A 289 -18.74 -18.78 14.94
N PHE A 290 -18.28 -17.84 15.76
CA PHE A 290 -18.51 -17.87 17.21
C PHE A 290 -19.95 -17.52 17.62
N MET A 291 -20.65 -16.71 16.82
CA MET A 291 -22.02 -16.26 17.09
C MET A 291 -23.10 -17.19 16.49
N TYR A 292 -22.73 -18.21 15.71
CA TYR A 292 -23.64 -19.17 15.07
C TYR A 292 -23.86 -20.47 15.89
N LYS A 293 -23.88 -20.41 17.22
CA LYS A 293 -24.50 -21.47 18.02
C LYS A 293 -26.03 -21.25 18.06
N LYS A 294 -26.76 -21.75 17.06
CA LYS A 294 -28.23 -21.83 17.11
C LYS A 294 -28.64 -22.78 18.25
N PRO A 295 -29.71 -22.50 19.02
CA PRO A 295 -30.27 -23.48 19.93
C PRO A 295 -30.79 -24.67 19.13
N ALA A 296 -30.41 -25.89 19.52
CA ALA A 296 -30.90 -27.09 18.88
C ALA A 296 -32.41 -27.20 19.10
N ILE A 297 -33.19 -27.17 18.01
CA ILE A 297 -34.62 -27.45 18.05
C ILE A 297 -34.74 -28.93 18.37
N LYS A 298 -35.23 -29.26 19.58
CA LYS A 298 -35.57 -30.64 19.95
C LYS A 298 -36.92 -30.95 19.30
N LEU A 299 -36.93 -31.86 18.33
CA LEU A 299 -38.17 -32.40 17.78
C LEU A 299 -38.93 -33.11 18.91
N LEU A 300 -40.23 -32.85 19.02
CA LEU A 300 -41.09 -33.60 19.94
C LEU A 300 -41.23 -35.03 19.45
N THR A 301 -41.29 -35.96 20.39
CA THR A 301 -41.72 -37.33 20.09
C THR A 301 -43.22 -37.38 19.82
N GLU A 302 -43.69 -38.38 19.08
CA GLU A 302 -45.12 -38.56 18.76
C GLU A 302 -45.98 -38.60 20.03
N ASP A 303 -45.50 -39.29 21.07
CA ASP A 303 -46.18 -39.37 22.36
C ASP A 303 -46.26 -37.99 23.06
N GLU A 304 -45.16 -37.20 23.05
CA GLU A 304 -45.15 -35.84 23.59
C GLU A 304 -46.12 -34.92 22.81
N TYR A 305 -46.23 -35.10 21.48
CA TYR A 305 -47.17 -34.35 20.65
C TYR A 305 -48.63 -34.72 20.95
N ARG A 306 -48.94 -36.01 21.09
CA ARG A 306 -50.28 -36.49 21.42
C ARG A 306 -50.74 -36.00 22.79
N GLU A 307 -49.88 -36.11 23.81
CA GLU A 307 -50.20 -35.63 25.16
C GLU A 307 -50.43 -34.11 25.19
N GLN A 308 -49.61 -33.34 24.48
CA GLN A 308 -49.83 -31.89 24.34
C GLN A 308 -51.13 -31.58 23.61
N THR A 309 -51.45 -32.31 22.55
CA THR A 309 -52.67 -32.11 21.77
C THR A 309 -53.90 -32.41 22.62
N GLU A 310 -53.92 -33.51 23.37
CA GLU A 310 -55.03 -33.88 24.24
C GLU A 310 -55.23 -32.86 25.37
N THR A 311 -54.15 -32.44 26.03
CA THR A 311 -54.22 -31.49 27.15
C THR A 311 -54.66 -30.09 26.72
N VAL A 312 -54.14 -29.59 25.60
CA VAL A 312 -54.51 -28.28 25.05
C VAL A 312 -55.93 -28.32 24.52
N THR A 313 -56.34 -29.37 23.81
CA THR A 313 -57.70 -29.52 23.28
C THR A 313 -58.72 -29.59 24.41
N ALA A 314 -58.46 -30.38 25.45
CA ALA A 314 -59.33 -30.47 26.62
C ALA A 314 -59.50 -29.11 27.32
N LYS A 315 -58.40 -28.36 27.51
CA LYS A 315 -58.45 -27.01 28.08
C LYS A 315 -59.25 -26.05 27.21
N ALA A 316 -58.99 -26.04 25.90
CA ALA A 316 -59.65 -25.13 24.96
C ALA A 316 -61.17 -25.40 24.87
N LEU A 317 -61.58 -26.67 24.89
CA LEU A 317 -63.00 -27.04 24.92
C LEU A 317 -63.68 -26.58 26.23
N GLU A 318 -62.98 -26.68 27.36
CA GLU A 318 -63.52 -26.23 28.64
C GLU A 318 -63.62 -24.71 28.74
N GLU A 319 -62.63 -23.99 28.19
CA GLU A 319 -62.67 -22.54 28.05
C GLU A 319 -63.82 -22.11 27.12
N LEU A 320 -64.03 -22.84 26.02
CA LEU A 320 -65.15 -22.62 25.10
C LEU A 320 -66.50 -22.81 25.81
N ARG A 321 -66.67 -23.87 26.61
CA ARG A 321 -67.90 -24.10 27.40
C ARG A 321 -68.19 -22.94 28.34
N LYS A 322 -67.17 -22.47 29.08
CA LYS A 322 -67.31 -21.34 30.00
C LYS A 322 -67.71 -20.08 29.25
N HIS A 323 -67.04 -19.77 28.14
CA HIS A 323 -67.35 -18.61 27.33
C HIS A 323 -68.79 -18.64 26.79
N CYS A 324 -69.29 -19.81 26.36
CA CYS A 324 -70.67 -19.95 25.90
C CYS A 324 -71.72 -19.91 27.02
N ALA A 325 -71.34 -20.19 28.27
CA ALA A 325 -72.20 -20.13 29.44
C ALA A 325 -72.29 -18.73 30.09
N GLU A 326 -71.38 -17.82 29.73
CA GLU A 326 -71.36 -16.45 30.25
C GLU A 326 -72.51 -15.58 29.70
N SER A 327 -72.99 -14.64 30.52
CA SER A 327 -74.13 -13.76 30.19
C SER A 327 -73.89 -12.79 29.04
N CYS A 328 -72.64 -12.65 28.58
CA CYS A 328 -72.25 -11.78 27.46
C CYS A 328 -72.19 -12.50 26.10
N PHE A 329 -72.50 -13.80 26.05
CA PHE A 329 -72.50 -14.56 24.80
C PHE A 329 -73.81 -14.37 24.03
N SER A 330 -73.73 -14.10 22.72
CA SER A 330 -74.89 -13.90 21.83
C SER A 330 -75.56 -15.24 21.46
N THR A 331 -76.17 -15.90 22.45
CA THR A 331 -76.70 -17.27 22.33
C THR A 331 -77.63 -17.46 21.13
N TRP A 332 -78.54 -16.50 20.89
CA TRP A 332 -79.56 -16.63 19.84
C TRP A 332 -78.99 -16.47 18.42
N GLU A 333 -78.00 -15.60 18.24
CA GLU A 333 -77.33 -15.42 16.94
C GLU A 333 -76.54 -16.68 16.56
N THR A 334 -75.85 -17.28 17.53
CA THR A 334 -75.10 -18.53 17.32
C THR A 334 -76.05 -19.69 17.03
N VAL A 335 -77.16 -19.82 17.76
CA VAL A 335 -78.18 -20.87 17.53
C VAL A 335 -78.76 -20.80 16.11
N CYS A 336 -78.98 -19.59 15.56
CA CYS A 336 -79.47 -19.43 14.19
C CYS A 336 -78.46 -19.85 13.11
N ARG A 337 -77.16 -19.84 13.40
CA ARG A 337 -76.09 -20.21 12.45
C ARG A 337 -75.70 -21.68 12.52
N LEU A 338 -76.04 -22.36 13.61
CA LEU A 338 -75.64 -23.75 13.84
C LEU A 338 -76.55 -24.74 13.10
N GLN A 339 -75.95 -25.75 12.48
CA GLN A 339 -76.67 -26.83 11.80
C GLN A 339 -77.45 -27.71 12.80
N SER A 340 -76.95 -27.88 14.03
CA SER A 340 -77.59 -28.70 15.07
C SER A 340 -77.58 -27.99 16.45
N PRO A 341 -78.56 -27.11 16.72
CA PRO A 341 -78.56 -26.33 17.96
C PRO A 341 -78.76 -27.18 19.22
N LYS A 342 -79.46 -28.32 19.11
CA LYS A 342 -79.64 -29.27 20.22
C LYS A 342 -78.32 -29.86 20.70
N ARG A 343 -77.46 -30.28 19.77
CA ARG A 343 -76.13 -30.84 20.06
C ARG A 343 -75.24 -29.81 20.75
N PHE A 344 -75.31 -28.56 20.31
CA PHE A 344 -74.56 -27.47 20.92
C PHE A 344 -75.01 -27.19 22.37
N ALA A 345 -76.33 -27.21 22.63
CA ALA A 345 -76.85 -27.06 23.98
C ALA A 345 -76.39 -28.22 24.90
N GLU A 346 -76.43 -29.47 24.43
CA GLU A 346 -75.91 -30.62 25.18
C GLU A 346 -74.41 -30.50 25.48
N PHE A 347 -73.61 -29.99 24.52
CA PHE A 347 -72.19 -29.73 24.72
C PHE A 347 -71.91 -28.68 25.82
N ILE A 348 -72.68 -27.58 25.85
CA ILE A 348 -72.57 -26.56 26.92
C ILE A 348 -72.92 -27.16 28.29
N LEU A 349 -73.90 -28.06 28.33
CA LEU A 349 -74.32 -28.76 29.55
C LEU A 349 -73.31 -29.83 30.03
N GLY A 350 -72.21 -30.03 29.31
CA GLY A 350 -71.12 -30.92 29.72
C GLY A 350 -71.07 -32.25 28.95
N SER A 351 -71.93 -32.46 27.95
CA SER A 351 -71.83 -33.64 27.09
C SER A 351 -70.56 -33.60 26.22
N SER A 352 -70.16 -34.76 25.72
CA SER A 352 -69.05 -34.87 24.75
C SER A 352 -69.35 -34.06 23.49
N HIS A 353 -68.30 -33.43 22.95
CA HIS A 353 -68.39 -32.70 21.67
C HIS A 353 -68.52 -33.67 20.47
N LEU A 354 -68.13 -34.93 20.65
CA LEU A 354 -68.20 -35.99 19.63
C LEU A 354 -69.37 -36.92 19.91
N LYS A 355 -70.06 -37.35 18.84
CA LYS A 355 -71.07 -38.41 18.94
C LYS A 355 -70.39 -39.77 18.90
N LEU A 356 -71.02 -40.77 19.53
CA LEU A 356 -70.49 -42.13 19.53
C LEU A 356 -70.39 -42.71 18.11
N GLU A 357 -71.34 -42.40 17.24
CA GLU A 357 -71.29 -42.78 15.81
C GLU A 357 -70.06 -42.21 15.11
N GLU A 358 -69.76 -40.92 15.33
CA GLU A 358 -68.61 -40.23 14.70
C GLU A 358 -67.28 -40.78 15.21
N VAL A 359 -67.20 -41.13 16.50
CA VAL A 359 -66.04 -41.80 17.06
C VAL A 359 -65.88 -43.19 16.45
N SER A 360 -66.97 -43.94 16.30
CA SER A 360 -66.95 -45.27 15.68
C SER A 360 -66.54 -45.22 14.20
N GLU A 361 -67.08 -44.28 13.43
CA GLU A 361 -66.69 -44.07 12.03
C GLU A 361 -65.21 -43.68 11.91
N HIS A 362 -64.72 -42.82 12.81
CA HIS A 362 -63.31 -42.44 12.85
C HIS A 362 -62.42 -43.62 13.26
N GLU A 363 -62.83 -44.44 14.23
CA GLU A 363 -62.10 -45.65 14.61
C GLU A 363 -62.13 -46.73 13.51
N GLU A 364 -63.21 -46.84 12.74
CA GLU A 364 -63.27 -47.75 11.59
C GLU A 364 -62.33 -47.27 10.46
N GLN A 365 -62.32 -45.97 10.18
CA GLN A 365 -61.53 -45.39 9.10
C GLN A 365 -60.05 -45.22 9.44
N TYR A 366 -59.73 -44.87 10.69
CA TYR A 366 -58.39 -44.49 11.16
C TYR A 366 -57.89 -45.33 12.34
N GLY A 367 -58.60 -46.39 12.74
CA GLY A 367 -58.15 -47.30 13.79
C GLY A 367 -56.99 -48.19 13.34
N ILE A 368 -56.83 -49.34 14.01
CA ILE A 368 -55.68 -50.24 13.80
C ILE A 368 -55.52 -50.69 12.32
N GLY A 369 -56.63 -50.78 11.57
CA GLY A 369 -56.60 -51.06 10.13
C GLY A 369 -56.22 -49.86 9.25
N GLY A 370 -56.54 -48.63 9.66
CA GLY A 370 -56.22 -47.39 8.94
C GLY A 370 -54.75 -47.00 9.09
N LEU A 371 -54.17 -47.18 10.29
CA LEU A 371 -52.74 -46.97 10.57
C LEU A 371 -51.83 -47.80 9.65
N PHE A 372 -52.20 -49.04 9.35
CA PHE A 372 -51.44 -49.89 8.43
C PHE A 372 -51.48 -49.38 6.97
N LEU A 373 -52.62 -48.83 6.55
CA LEU A 373 -52.80 -48.27 5.21
C LEU A 373 -52.02 -46.94 5.05
N GLU A 374 -52.05 -46.13 6.10
CA GLU A 374 -51.32 -44.86 6.17
C GLU A 374 -49.80 -45.10 6.19
N GLU A 375 -49.34 -46.10 6.95
CA GLU A 375 -47.92 -46.50 6.96
C GLU A 375 -47.47 -47.05 5.60
N GLN A 376 -48.33 -47.79 4.87
CA GLN A 376 -48.04 -48.20 3.49
C GLN A 376 -48.00 -47.03 2.49
N LEU A 377 -48.89 -46.05 2.62
CA LEU A 377 -48.92 -44.86 1.76
C LEU A 377 -47.66 -44.00 1.96
N PHE A 378 -47.25 -43.74 3.20
CA PHE A 378 -46.05 -42.95 3.52
C PHE A 378 -44.73 -43.76 3.48
N ALA A 379 -44.79 -45.09 3.46
CA ALA A 379 -43.63 -45.92 3.10
C ALA A 379 -43.37 -45.89 1.58
N SER A 380 -44.43 -45.94 0.77
CA SER A 380 -44.31 -45.85 -0.69
C SER A 380 -43.78 -44.50 -1.19
N GLU A 381 -43.97 -43.41 -0.44
CA GLU A 381 -43.35 -42.11 -0.73
C GLU A 381 -41.87 -42.04 -0.32
N ARG A 382 -41.43 -42.83 0.68
CA ARG A 382 -40.01 -42.88 1.09
C ARG A 382 -39.14 -43.74 0.17
N ASP A 383 -39.72 -44.73 -0.49
CA ASP A 383 -39.02 -45.56 -1.49
C ASP A 383 -38.93 -44.89 -2.88
N GLY A 384 -39.47 -43.66 -3.02
CA GLY A 384 -39.54 -42.90 -4.28
C GLY A 384 -38.49 -41.81 -4.48
N GLU A 385 -37.63 -41.51 -3.51
CA GLU A 385 -36.53 -40.54 -3.68
C GLU A 385 -35.19 -41.07 -3.17
N PRO A 386 -34.36 -41.64 -4.04
CA PRO A 386 -32.92 -41.59 -3.88
C PRO A 386 -32.36 -40.37 -4.64
N GLN A 387 -31.64 -39.52 -3.89
CA GLN A 387 -30.48 -38.76 -4.37
C GLN A 387 -30.75 -37.63 -5.39
N GLN A 388 -31.30 -36.50 -4.94
CA GLN A 388 -31.14 -35.24 -5.68
C GLN A 388 -30.97 -33.97 -4.83
N GLU A 389 -30.98 -34.07 -3.50
CA GLU A 389 -30.85 -32.90 -2.60
C GLU A 389 -29.40 -32.63 -2.11
N GLU A 390 -28.46 -33.58 -2.25
CA GLU A 390 -27.05 -33.36 -1.89
C GLU A 390 -26.20 -32.73 -3.01
N GLU A 391 -26.65 -32.72 -4.27
CA GLU A 391 -25.94 -32.05 -5.39
C GLU A 391 -26.39 -30.61 -5.64
N LEU A 392 -27.56 -30.18 -5.15
CA LEU A 392 -27.99 -28.79 -5.29
C LEU A 392 -27.31 -27.86 -4.27
N LEU A 393 -26.85 -28.40 -3.13
CA LEU A 393 -26.13 -27.61 -2.13
C LEU A 393 -24.63 -27.42 -2.42
N SER A 394 -24.05 -28.23 -3.33
CA SER A 394 -22.66 -28.08 -3.75
C SER A 394 -22.48 -27.05 -4.87
N SER A 395 -23.49 -26.88 -5.74
CA SER A 395 -23.44 -25.91 -6.85
C SER A 395 -23.68 -24.46 -6.41
N GLU A 396 -24.50 -24.21 -5.38
CA GLU A 396 -24.66 -22.85 -4.80
C GLU A 396 -23.40 -22.36 -4.06
N HIS A 397 -22.48 -23.25 -3.68
CA HIS A 397 -21.20 -22.85 -3.05
C HIS A 397 -20.12 -22.43 -4.06
N GLU A 398 -20.25 -22.78 -5.34
CA GLU A 398 -19.27 -22.42 -6.37
C GLU A 398 -19.58 -21.08 -7.06
N GLU A 399 -20.86 -20.71 -7.23
CA GLU A 399 -21.22 -19.40 -7.81
C GLU A 399 -21.01 -18.21 -6.85
N GLN A 400 -20.86 -18.45 -5.55
CA GLN A 400 -20.60 -17.39 -4.58
C GLN A 400 -19.11 -17.03 -4.41
N PHE A 401 -18.22 -17.66 -5.20
CA PHE A 401 -16.78 -17.38 -5.19
C PHE A 401 -16.31 -16.43 -6.31
N GLU A 402 -17.21 -15.97 -7.20
CA GLU A 402 -16.88 -15.04 -8.30
C GLU A 402 -17.55 -13.64 -8.23
N ALA A 403 -18.12 -13.22 -7.08
CA ALA A 403 -18.64 -11.86 -6.90
C ALA A 403 -18.05 -11.09 -5.71
#